data_AF-A0A925KBR2-F1
#
_entry.id   AF-A0A925KBR2-F1
#
_cell.length_a   1.000
_cell.length_b   1.000
_cell.length_c   1.000
_cell.angle_alpha   90.00
_cell.angle_beta   90.00
_cell.angle_gamma   90.00
#
_symmetry.space_group_name_H-M   'P 1'
#
loop_
_entity.id
_entity.type
_entity.pdbx_description
1 polymer ?
#
loop_
_entity_poly.entity_id
_entity_poly.type
_entity_poly.pdbx_seq_one_letter_code
_entity_poly.pdbx_strand_id
1 'polypeptide(L)'
;RVQLAPALAARASPEDTVFILARPAQGPRMPLAVLRKQVKDLPLAFTLDDTMAMAPGATISSHARVVVSARISKSGDAMPRPGDLSGQSDPVAPGATGIELRISEVVK
;
A
#
# COMPACT_ATOMS: atom_id res chain seq x y z
N ARG A 1 -10.50 -0.35 1.50
CA ARG A 1 -10.37 -1.71 2.05
C ARG A 1 -9.29 -2.48 1.31
N VAL A 2 -8.32 -3.04 2.02
CA VAL A 2 -7.26 -3.90 1.46
C VAL A 2 -7.65 -5.36 1.62
N GLN A 3 -7.44 -6.18 0.59
CA GLN A 3 -7.75 -7.60 0.60
C GLN A 3 -6.67 -8.40 -0.16
N LEU A 4 -6.35 -9.59 0.33
CA LEU A 4 -5.49 -10.55 -0.37
C LEU A 4 -6.34 -11.41 -1.31
N ALA A 5 -5.93 -11.53 -2.58
CA ALA A 5 -6.60 -12.40 -3.53
C ALA A 5 -6.50 -13.87 -3.08
N PRO A 6 -7.60 -14.65 -3.12
CA PRO A 6 -7.59 -16.06 -2.68
C PRO A 6 -6.51 -16.91 -3.36
N ALA A 7 -6.25 -16.67 -4.65
CA ALA A 7 -5.22 -17.38 -5.43
C ALA A 7 -3.79 -17.19 -4.88
N LEU A 8 -3.55 -16.15 -4.08
CA LEU A 8 -2.25 -15.86 -3.47
C LEU A 8 -2.23 -16.13 -1.95
N ALA A 9 -3.34 -16.58 -1.35
CA ALA A 9 -3.42 -16.79 0.10
C ALA A 9 -2.35 -17.79 0.60
N ALA A 10 -2.12 -18.87 -0.14
CA ALA A 10 -1.09 -19.86 0.19
C ALA A 10 0.36 -19.33 0.06
N ARG A 11 0.55 -18.13 -0.50
CA ARG A 11 1.87 -17.49 -0.65
C ARG A 11 2.14 -16.46 0.44
N ALA A 12 1.26 -16.28 1.43
CA ALA A 12 1.45 -15.32 2.52
C ALA A 12 1.36 -16.02 3.88
N SER A 13 2.25 -15.65 4.81
CA SER A 13 2.10 -15.98 6.23
C SER A 13 1.21 -14.95 6.92
N PRO A 14 0.39 -15.32 7.91
CA PRO A 14 -0.37 -14.37 8.73
C PRO A 14 0.49 -13.26 9.37
N GLU A 15 1.77 -13.54 9.61
CA GLU A 15 2.73 -12.61 10.23
C GLU A 15 3.48 -11.73 9.23
N ASP A 16 3.38 -12.01 7.93
CA ASP A 16 4.03 -11.20 6.89
C ASP A 16 3.53 -9.75 6.98
N THR A 17 4.44 -8.81 6.75
CA THR A 17 4.13 -7.38 6.89
C THR A 17 3.39 -6.86 5.66
N VAL A 18 2.26 -6.20 5.87
CA VAL A 18 1.51 -5.47 4.85
C VAL A 18 1.89 -3.99 4.93
N PHE A 19 2.53 -3.47 3.88
CA PHE A 19 2.75 -2.04 3.69
C PHE A 19 1.66 -1.48 2.80
N ILE A 20 0.95 -0.45 3.28
CA ILE A 20 -0.02 0.32 2.50
C ILE A 20 0.58 1.71 2.30
N LEU A 21 0.82 2.10 1.05
CA LEU A 21 1.57 3.31 0.71
C LEU A 21 0.78 4.18 -0.25
N ALA A 22 0.79 5.49 -0.02
CA ALA A 22 0.40 6.49 -1.01
C ALA A 22 1.63 7.03 -1.72
N ARG A 23 1.61 7.09 -3.05
CA ARG A 23 2.67 7.71 -3.87
C ARG A 23 2.05 8.76 -4.79
N PRO A 24 2.80 9.80 -5.20
CA PRO A 24 2.36 10.68 -6.27
C PRO A 24 2.02 9.88 -7.53
N ALA A 25 0.93 10.22 -8.21
CA ALA A 25 0.61 9.59 -9.50
C ALA A 25 1.62 9.96 -10.61
N GLN A 26 2.30 11.09 -10.43
CA GLN A 26 3.37 11.58 -11.31
C GLN A 26 4.50 12.14 -10.45
N GLY A 27 5.74 12.01 -10.92
CA GLY A 27 6.92 12.52 -10.23
C GLY A 27 7.66 11.47 -9.38
N PRO A 28 8.31 11.87 -8.28
CA PRO A 28 9.15 10.98 -7.48
C PRO A 28 8.39 9.76 -6.95
N ARG A 29 9.03 8.59 -6.97
CA ARG A 29 8.44 7.32 -6.49
C ARG A 29 8.41 7.18 -4.96
N MET A 30 8.89 8.18 -4.22
CA MET A 30 8.93 8.11 -2.77
C MET A 30 7.51 8.16 -2.19
N PRO A 31 7.18 7.33 -1.18
CA PRO A 31 5.88 7.38 -0.53
C PRO A 31 5.64 8.71 0.19
N LEU A 32 4.41 9.22 0.06
CA LEU A 32 3.88 10.36 0.82
C LEU A 32 3.33 9.94 2.18
N ALA A 33 2.89 8.70 2.30
CA ALA A 33 2.40 8.11 3.55
C ALA A 33 2.64 6.62 3.55
N VAL A 34 2.89 6.06 4.73
CA VAL A 34 3.13 4.63 4.93
C VAL A 34 2.35 4.15 6.15
N LEU A 35 1.51 3.14 5.95
CA LEU A 35 0.83 2.39 7.00
C LEU A 35 1.34 0.96 7.01
N ARG A 36 1.69 0.45 8.20
CA ARG A 36 2.20 -0.91 8.41
C ARG A 36 1.18 -1.75 9.17
N LYS A 37 0.90 -2.95 8.65
CA LYS A 37 -0.06 -3.93 9.17
C LYS A 37 0.47 -5.35 8.96
N GLN A 38 -0.31 -6.36 9.34
CA GLN A 38 0.02 -7.77 9.08
C GLN A 38 -1.04 -8.44 8.20
N VAL A 39 -0.68 -9.54 7.54
CA VAL A 39 -1.61 -10.30 6.69
C VAL A 39 -2.83 -10.79 7.47
N LYS A 40 -2.65 -11.17 8.74
CA LYS A 40 -3.75 -11.58 9.64
C LYS A 40 -4.80 -10.48 9.89
N ASP A 41 -4.46 -9.22 9.63
CA ASP A 41 -5.40 -8.10 9.76
C ASP A 41 -6.29 -7.96 8.52
N LEU A 42 -5.99 -8.67 7.42
CA LEU A 42 -6.77 -8.60 6.19
C LEU A 42 -8.03 -9.48 6.29
N PRO A 43 -9.17 -9.01 5.74
CA PRO A 43 -9.35 -7.76 5.02
C PRO A 43 -9.50 -6.54 5.94
N LEU A 44 -8.79 -5.45 5.62
CA LEU A 44 -8.67 -4.28 6.51
C LEU A 44 -9.21 -2.99 5.87
N ALA A 45 -9.95 -2.19 6.64
CA ALA A 45 -10.22 -0.79 6.30
C ALA A 45 -9.03 0.09 6.71
N PHE A 46 -8.67 1.06 5.88
CA PHE A 46 -7.49 1.90 6.10
C PHE A 46 -7.80 3.36 5.78
N THR A 47 -7.03 4.24 6.43
CA THR A 47 -6.97 5.67 6.16
C THR A 47 -5.50 6.03 6.01
N LEU A 48 -5.18 6.89 5.04
CA LEU A 48 -3.87 7.53 4.90
C LEU A 48 -4.10 9.03 4.96
N ASP A 49 -3.31 9.71 5.77
CA ASP A 49 -3.40 11.16 5.95
C ASP A 49 -2.00 11.77 6.06
N ASP A 50 -1.95 13.10 6.14
CA ASP A 50 -0.71 13.87 6.13
C ASP A 50 0.14 13.69 7.40
N THR A 51 -0.43 13.19 8.50
CA THR A 51 0.33 12.90 9.73
C THR A 51 1.28 11.71 9.54
N MET A 52 1.04 10.91 8.49
CA MET A 52 1.87 9.78 8.11
C MET A 52 2.99 10.17 7.13
N ALA A 53 3.18 11.46 6.86
CA ALA A 53 4.22 11.95 5.97
C ALA A 53 5.62 11.71 6.51
N MET A 54 6.48 11.16 5.65
CA MET A 54 7.87 10.81 6.00
C MET A 54 8.82 12.03 5.96
N ALA A 55 8.43 13.11 5.28
CA ALA A 55 9.23 14.32 5.16
C ALA A 55 8.33 15.58 5.23
N PRO A 56 8.81 16.69 5.81
CA PRO A 56 8.07 17.96 5.82
C PRO A 56 7.69 18.40 4.40
N GLY A 57 6.42 18.73 4.20
CA GLY A 57 5.89 19.19 2.90
C GLY A 57 5.62 18.08 1.86
N ALA A 58 6.07 16.85 2.09
CA ALA A 58 5.77 15.69 1.23
C ALA A 58 4.46 15.00 1.65
N THR A 59 3.37 15.77 1.69
CA THR A 59 2.06 15.32 2.16
C THR A 59 1.20 14.74 1.02
N ILE A 60 0.14 14.00 1.39
CA ILE A 60 -0.82 13.48 0.42
C ILE A 60 -1.60 14.66 -0.18
N SER A 61 -1.99 15.61 0.67
CA SER A 61 -2.78 16.79 0.28
C SER A 61 -2.08 17.72 -0.71
N SER A 62 -0.75 17.72 -0.79
CA SER A 62 0.00 18.57 -1.72
C SER A 62 0.00 18.06 -3.17
N HIS A 63 -0.61 16.90 -3.43
CA HIS A 63 -0.65 16.27 -4.75
C HIS A 63 -2.06 16.16 -5.29
N ALA A 64 -2.26 16.48 -6.58
CA ALA A 64 -3.58 16.40 -7.22
C ALA A 64 -4.12 14.96 -7.32
N ARG A 65 -3.22 14.00 -7.57
CA ARG A 65 -3.56 12.57 -7.63
C ARG A 65 -2.47 11.73 -7.01
N VAL A 66 -2.88 10.67 -6.33
CA VAL A 66 -2.01 9.68 -5.71
C VAL A 66 -2.41 8.28 -6.14
N VAL A 67 -1.45 7.37 -6.15
CA VAL A 67 -1.70 5.93 -6.31
C VAL A 67 -1.51 5.29 -4.95
N VAL A 68 -2.53 4.56 -4.49
CA VAL A 68 -2.43 3.74 -3.28
C VAL A 68 -2.00 2.33 -3.68
N SER A 69 -0.97 1.82 -3.02
CA SER A 69 -0.44 0.48 -3.23
C SER A 69 -0.39 -0.29 -1.91
N ALA A 70 -0.62 -1.59 -1.99
CA ALA A 70 -0.45 -2.52 -0.87
C ALA A 70 0.56 -3.58 -1.28
N ARG A 71 1.51 -3.88 -0.37
CA ARG A 71 2.52 -4.91 -0.58
C ARG A 71 2.66 -5.78 0.67
N ILE A 72 2.57 -7.09 0.49
CA ILE A 72 2.99 -8.07 1.48
C ILE A 72 4.49 -8.29 1.30
N SER A 73 5.28 -7.90 2.30
CA SER A 73 6.71 -8.15 2.36
C SER A 73 7.00 -9.38 3.21
N LYS A 74 7.71 -10.32 2.61
CA LYS A 74 8.18 -11.54 3.30
C LYS A 74 9.40 -11.30 4.18
N SER A 75 10.22 -10.32 3.84
CA SER A 75 11.42 -9.97 4.63
C SER A 75 11.14 -8.96 5.74
N GLY A 76 9.97 -8.30 5.72
CA GLY A 76 9.64 -7.20 6.63
C GLY A 76 10.20 -5.84 6.20
N ASP A 77 10.91 -5.77 5.06
CA ASP A 77 11.54 -4.53 4.59
C ASP A 77 10.58 -3.65 3.80
N ALA A 78 10.75 -2.33 3.96
CA ALA A 78 10.01 -1.33 3.20
C ALA A 78 10.37 -1.28 1.71
N MET A 79 11.49 -1.88 1.31
CA MET A 79 11.90 -1.98 -0.10
C MET A 79 11.28 -3.22 -0.77
N PRO A 80 10.72 -3.12 -1.99
CA PRO A 80 10.24 -4.26 -2.78
C PRO A 80 11.30 -5.32 -3.02
N ARG A 81 10.93 -6.59 -2.87
CA ARG A 81 11.78 -7.75 -3.22
C ARG A 81 11.01 -8.72 -4.12
N PRO A 82 11.71 -9.47 -5.00
CA PRO A 82 11.11 -10.56 -5.75
C PRO A 82 10.42 -11.57 -4.81
N GLY A 83 9.22 -12.00 -5.17
CA GLY A 83 8.39 -12.91 -4.37
C GLY A 83 7.47 -12.24 -3.34
N ASP A 84 7.59 -10.93 -3.15
CA ASP A 84 6.56 -10.14 -2.46
C ASP A 84 5.25 -10.18 -3.24
N LEU A 85 4.13 -9.90 -2.57
CA LEU A 85 2.83 -9.82 -3.20
C LEU A 85 2.38 -8.36 -3.24
N SER A 86 1.81 -7.90 -4.35
CA SER A 86 1.42 -6.50 -4.51
C SER A 86 0.03 -6.31 -5.13
N GLY A 87 -0.50 -5.13 -4.89
CA GLY A 87 -1.69 -4.59 -5.54
C GLY A 87 -1.63 -3.07 -5.54
N GLN A 88 -2.25 -2.45 -6.53
CA GLN A 88 -2.35 -0.99 -6.62
C GLN A 88 -3.73 -0.58 -7.11
N SER A 89 -4.12 0.63 -6.73
CA SER A 89 -5.30 1.31 -7.22
C SER A 89 -4.99 2.08 -8.51
N ASP A 90 -6.03 2.46 -9.24
CA ASP A 90 -5.93 3.57 -10.18
C ASP A 90 -5.60 4.87 -9.42
N PRO A 91 -5.07 5.90 -10.11
CA PRO A 91 -4.81 7.16 -9.42
C PRO A 91 -6.10 7.82 -8.95
N VAL A 92 -6.12 8.21 -7.68
CA VAL A 92 -7.25 8.82 -6.99
C VAL A 92 -6.90 10.21 -6.45
N ALA A 93 -7.91 11.03 -6.20
CA ALA A 93 -7.72 12.29 -5.47
C ALA A 93 -7.48 12.01 -3.97
N PRO A 94 -6.71 12.85 -3.27
CA PRO A 94 -6.66 12.83 -1.80
C PRO A 94 -8.06 12.91 -1.19
N GLY A 95 -8.28 12.18 -0.09
CA GLY A 95 -9.58 12.12 0.58
C GLY A 95 -10.60 11.15 -0.06
N ALA A 96 -10.24 10.47 -1.16
CA ALA A 96 -11.11 9.44 -1.75
C ALA A 96 -11.40 8.31 -0.75
N THR A 97 -12.68 7.99 -0.59
CA THR A 97 -13.17 6.94 0.31
C THR A 97 -13.57 5.69 -0.45
N GLY A 98 -13.63 4.54 0.23
CA GLY A 98 -14.13 3.31 -0.38
C GLY A 98 -13.19 2.65 -1.39
N ILE A 99 -11.92 3.07 -1.44
CA ILE A 99 -10.91 2.48 -2.34
C ILE A 99 -10.78 0.99 -2.06
N GLU A 100 -11.07 0.15 -3.05
CA GLU A 100 -10.80 -1.29 -2.99
C GLU A 100 -9.40 -1.58 -3.52
N LEU A 101 -8.57 -2.20 -2.68
CA LEU A 101 -7.18 -2.50 -3.01
C LEU A 101 -6.95 -4.00 -2.88
N ARG A 102 -6.83 -4.68 -4.02
CA ARG A 102 -6.62 -6.12 -4.08
C ARG A 102 -5.15 -6.44 -4.31
N ILE A 103 -4.56 -7.24 -3.43
CA ILE A 103 -3.22 -7.79 -3.58
C ILE A 103 -3.34 -9.06 -4.44
N SER A 104 -2.98 -8.97 -5.71
CA SER A 104 -3.20 -10.01 -6.72
C SER A 104 -2.01 -10.29 -7.63
N GLU A 105 -0.88 -9.62 -7.43
CA GLU A 105 0.32 -9.77 -8.24
C GLU A 105 1.49 -10.29 -7.40
N VAL A 106 2.42 -10.99 -8.05
CA VAL A 106 3.70 -11.37 -7.48
C VAL A 106 4.76 -10.45 -8.05
N VAL A 107 5.52 -9.78 -7.18
CA VAL A 107 6.65 -8.94 -7.56
C VAL A 107 7.73 -9.83 -8.16
N LYS A 108 8.16 -9.49 -9.38
CA LYS A 108 9.22 -10.20 -10.12
C LYS A 108 10.59 -9.62 -9.84
#